data_AF-A0A2U1JJN3-F1
#
_entry.id   AF-A0A2U1JJN3-F1
#
_cell.length_a   1.000
_cell.length_b   1.000
_cell.length_c   1.000
_cell.angle_alpha   90.00
_cell.angle_beta   90.00
_cell.angle_gamma   90.00
#
_symmetry.space_group_name_H-M   'P 1'
#
loop_
_entity.id
_entity.type
_entity.pdbx_description
1 polymer ?
#
loop_
_entity_poly.entity_id
_entity_poly.type
_entity_poly.pdbx_seq_one_letter_code
_entity_poly.pdbx_strand_id
1 'polypeptide(L)'
;MLIYKNMKMKNKYLLVTILVMSCLVTFGFIKNCNNLKVSKTQSISPEQEILGVWIMENEQNNKREFTNDGHVKTYINNILESDDLYSISNECGGETLSNGDLILKIIDGNDQSEYCEYINGINENNSNILSLTPVGRMETIIYLKQQ
;
A
#
# COMPACT_ATOMS: atom_id res chain seq x y z
N MET A 1 46.39 -3.74 -79.29
CA MET A 1 47.18 -4.55 -78.32
C MET A 1 47.04 -3.88 -76.95
N LEU A 2 46.21 -4.46 -76.07
CA LEU A 2 45.70 -3.84 -74.84
C LEU A 2 46.75 -3.87 -73.71
N ILE A 3 46.98 -2.72 -73.09
CA ILE A 3 47.83 -2.55 -71.90
C ILE A 3 46.97 -2.80 -70.65
N TYR A 4 47.23 -3.89 -69.94
CA TYR A 4 46.61 -4.19 -68.65
C TYR A 4 47.42 -3.50 -67.55
N LYS A 5 46.85 -2.46 -66.92
CA LYS A 5 47.50 -1.68 -65.86
C LYS A 5 47.15 -2.28 -64.49
N ASN A 6 48.19 -2.64 -63.75
CA ASN A 6 48.18 -3.11 -62.37
C ASN A 6 47.37 -2.19 -61.42
N MET A 7 46.42 -2.78 -60.70
CA MET A 7 45.87 -2.23 -59.47
C MET A 7 45.75 -3.35 -58.42
N LYS A 8 46.86 -3.58 -57.70
CA LYS A 8 46.89 -4.36 -56.47
C LYS A 8 47.59 -3.49 -55.44
N MET A 9 46.96 -3.34 -54.27
CA MET A 9 47.40 -2.60 -53.06
C MET A 9 46.52 -1.38 -52.78
N LYS A 10 45.47 -1.59 -51.96
CA LYS A 10 44.83 -0.57 -51.08
C LYS A 10 43.67 -1.10 -50.21
N ASN A 11 43.45 -2.41 -50.11
CA ASN A 11 42.25 -2.96 -49.45
C ASN A 11 42.46 -3.59 -48.06
N LYS A 12 43.69 -3.59 -47.51
CA LYS A 12 43.96 -4.21 -46.19
C LYS A 12 43.75 -3.25 -45.01
N TYR A 13 43.90 -1.93 -45.23
CA TYR A 13 43.77 -0.92 -44.17
C TYR A 13 42.33 -0.40 -43.99
N LEU A 14 41.46 -0.62 -44.98
CA LEU A 14 40.04 -0.24 -44.92
C LEU A 14 39.23 -1.14 -43.97
N LEU A 15 39.55 -2.44 -43.92
CA LEU A 15 38.88 -3.39 -43.01
C LEU A 15 39.29 -3.20 -41.54
N VAL A 16 40.54 -2.82 -41.29
CA VAL A 16 41.06 -2.61 -39.91
C VAL A 16 40.45 -1.36 -39.28
N THR A 17 40.21 -0.31 -40.07
CA THR A 17 39.65 0.95 -39.57
C THR A 17 38.17 0.85 -39.19
N ILE A 18 37.39 0.03 -39.90
CA ILE A 18 35.96 -0.22 -39.60
C ILE A 18 35.78 -0.99 -38.27
N LEU A 19 36.66 -1.97 -37.99
CA LEU A 19 36.61 -2.76 -36.75
C LEU A 19 36.97 -1.97 -35.49
N VAL A 20 37.90 -1.01 -35.59
CA VAL A 20 38.30 -0.17 -34.43
C VAL A 20 37.21 0.85 -34.08
N MET A 21 36.50 1.39 -35.07
CA MET A 21 35.39 2.31 -34.83
C MET A 21 34.15 1.64 -34.23
N SER A 22 33.87 0.36 -34.52
CA SER A 22 32.73 -0.36 -33.91
C SER A 22 32.92 -0.64 -32.42
N CYS A 23 34.16 -0.72 -31.93
CA CYS A 23 34.42 -0.92 -30.50
C CYS A 23 34.14 0.34 -29.68
N LEU A 24 34.30 1.55 -30.23
CA LEU A 24 34.10 2.78 -29.47
C LEU A 24 32.61 3.13 -29.26
N VAL A 25 31.71 2.60 -30.09
CA VAL A 25 30.26 2.88 -29.99
C VAL A 25 29.56 2.00 -28.95
N THR A 26 30.17 0.89 -28.51
CA THR A 26 29.55 -0.04 -27.54
C THR A 26 29.99 0.21 -26.09
N PHE A 27 31.13 0.86 -25.85
CA PHE A 27 31.56 1.24 -24.51
C PHE A 27 30.83 2.48 -23.94
N GLY A 28 30.06 3.20 -24.76
CA GLY A 28 29.34 4.42 -24.34
C GLY A 28 27.95 4.21 -23.73
N PHE A 29 27.39 3.00 -23.78
CA PHE A 29 25.99 2.74 -23.37
C PHE A 29 25.85 1.93 -22.07
N ILE A 30 26.90 1.80 -21.27
CA ILE A 30 26.84 1.11 -19.98
C ILE A 30 27.38 2.03 -18.89
N LYS A 31 26.55 2.96 -18.40
CA LYS A 31 26.56 3.52 -17.02
C LYS A 31 25.59 4.69 -16.89
N ASN A 32 24.32 4.44 -17.16
CA ASN A 32 23.25 5.32 -16.66
C ASN A 32 22.13 4.49 -16.03
N CYS A 33 22.49 3.57 -15.14
CA CYS A 33 21.55 3.14 -14.11
C CYS A 33 21.56 4.23 -13.05
N ASN A 34 20.80 5.30 -13.29
CA ASN A 34 20.45 6.23 -12.24
C ASN A 34 19.84 5.42 -11.10
N ASN A 35 20.36 5.68 -9.90
CA ASN A 35 19.86 5.17 -8.64
C ASN A 35 18.33 5.26 -8.59
N LEU A 36 17.64 4.20 -8.97
CA LEU A 36 16.29 3.93 -8.49
C LEU A 36 16.47 3.67 -6.99
N LYS A 37 16.44 4.77 -6.23
CA LYS A 37 15.99 4.70 -4.84
C LYS A 37 14.56 4.21 -4.93
N VAL A 38 14.38 2.89 -4.91
CA VAL A 38 13.12 2.29 -4.48
C VAL A 38 12.93 2.88 -3.09
N SER A 39 12.08 3.91 -3.01
CA SER A 39 11.58 4.38 -1.74
C SER A 39 10.94 3.15 -1.13
N LYS A 40 11.55 2.58 -0.08
CA LYS A 40 10.82 1.67 0.78
C LYS A 40 9.65 2.51 1.28
N THR A 41 8.47 2.36 0.69
CA THR A 41 7.25 2.81 1.31
C THR A 41 7.26 2.14 2.66
N GLN A 42 7.52 2.91 3.71
CA GLN A 42 7.44 2.41 5.06
C GLN A 42 5.98 2.01 5.24
N SER A 43 5.71 0.70 5.26
CA SER A 43 4.36 0.18 5.46
C SER A 43 3.93 0.64 6.85
N ILE A 44 2.97 1.56 6.91
CA ILE A 44 2.33 1.97 8.13
C ILE A 44 1.59 0.75 8.69
N SER A 45 1.68 0.50 9.99
CA SER A 45 0.97 -0.65 10.58
C SER A 45 -0.55 -0.38 10.59
N PRO A 46 -1.39 -1.41 10.55
CA PRO A 46 -2.85 -1.24 10.65
C PRO A 46 -3.29 -0.38 11.84
N GLU A 47 -2.62 -0.54 12.99
CA GLU A 47 -2.88 0.20 14.23
C GLU A 47 -2.55 1.68 14.10
N GLN A 48 -1.55 2.03 13.27
CA GLN A 48 -1.22 3.42 12.96
C GLN A 48 -2.14 3.99 11.88
N GLU A 49 -2.52 3.17 10.90
CA GLU A 49 -3.32 3.59 9.74
C GLU A 49 -4.77 3.91 10.13
N ILE A 50 -5.33 3.17 11.10
CA ILE A 50 -6.71 3.34 11.58
C ILE A 50 -6.90 4.62 12.41
N LEU A 51 -5.83 5.25 12.91
CA LEU A 51 -5.94 6.42 13.77
C LEU A 51 -6.67 7.58 13.06
N GLY A 52 -7.53 8.26 13.81
CA GLY A 52 -8.30 9.42 13.37
C GLY A 52 -9.81 9.23 13.45
N VAL A 53 -10.53 10.19 12.85
CA VAL A 53 -11.98 10.21 12.83
C VAL A 53 -12.50 9.66 11.50
N TRP A 54 -13.44 8.74 11.58
CA TRP A 54 -14.05 8.03 10.46
C TRP A 54 -15.56 8.23 10.49
N ILE A 55 -16.09 8.87 9.46
CA ILE A 55 -17.50 9.24 9.34
C ILE A 55 -18.21 8.22 8.48
N MET A 56 -19.34 7.68 8.93
CA MET A 56 -20.10 6.69 8.17
C MET A 56 -20.60 7.30 6.85
N GLU A 57 -20.40 6.61 5.74
CA GLU A 57 -20.66 7.15 4.39
C GLU A 57 -22.13 7.54 4.19
N ASN A 58 -23.06 6.70 4.66
CA ASN A 58 -24.50 6.89 4.52
C ASN A 58 -25.12 7.74 5.64
N GLU A 59 -24.42 7.95 6.75
CA GLU A 59 -24.92 8.61 7.95
C GLU A 59 -23.85 9.54 8.55
N GLN A 60 -23.71 10.75 7.99
CA GLN A 60 -22.60 11.65 8.32
C GLN A 60 -22.54 12.14 9.78
N ASN A 61 -23.63 11.98 10.54
CA ASN A 61 -23.66 12.30 11.96
C ASN A 61 -23.18 11.12 12.84
N ASN A 62 -22.91 9.96 12.23
CA ASN A 62 -22.42 8.77 12.90
C ASN A 62 -20.94 8.60 12.56
N LYS A 63 -20.09 8.52 13.57
CA LYS A 63 -18.64 8.45 13.39
C LYS A 63 -17.97 7.64 14.47
N ARG A 64 -16.75 7.18 14.17
CA ARG A 64 -15.84 6.58 15.13
C ARG A 64 -14.53 7.36 15.17
N GLU A 65 -13.98 7.57 16.36
CA GLU A 65 -12.67 8.18 16.56
C GLU A 65 -11.75 7.15 17.21
N PHE A 66 -10.71 6.73 16.50
CA PHE A 66 -9.67 5.84 17.02
C PHE A 66 -8.47 6.67 17.49
N THR A 67 -8.14 6.51 18.76
CA THR A 67 -7.07 7.25 19.43
C THR A 67 -5.86 6.37 19.71
N ASN A 68 -4.69 7.00 19.82
CA ASN A 68 -3.40 6.31 19.97
C ASN A 68 -3.20 5.62 21.33
N ASP A 69 -4.08 5.87 22.30
CA ASP A 69 -4.14 5.21 23.60
C ASP A 69 -5.01 3.94 23.58
N GLY A 70 -5.51 3.53 22.40
CA GLY A 70 -6.26 2.28 22.23
C GLY A 70 -7.75 2.42 22.51
N HIS A 71 -8.28 3.65 22.50
CA HIS A 71 -9.71 3.91 22.65
C HIS A 71 -10.40 4.15 21.30
N VAL A 72 -11.64 3.66 21.18
CA VAL A 72 -12.55 3.96 20.09
C VAL A 72 -13.79 4.64 20.65
N LYS A 73 -14.02 5.88 20.23
CA LYS A 73 -15.22 6.62 20.61
C LYS A 73 -16.25 6.50 19.51
N THR A 74 -17.44 6.01 19.85
CA THR A 74 -18.55 5.93 18.91
C THR A 74 -19.51 7.07 19.15
N TYR A 75 -19.84 7.78 18.07
CA TYR A 75 -20.82 8.85 18.08
C TYR A 75 -22.00 8.49 17.21
N ILE A 76 -23.21 8.67 17.73
CA ILE A 76 -24.46 8.53 16.99
C ILE A 76 -25.19 9.87 17.05
N ASN A 77 -25.62 10.39 15.90
CA ASN A 77 -26.20 11.73 15.79
C ASN A 77 -25.33 12.83 16.41
N ASN A 78 -24.01 12.71 16.29
CA ASN A 78 -22.98 13.55 16.90
C ASN A 78 -22.94 13.55 18.44
N ILE A 79 -23.62 12.61 19.09
CA ILE A 79 -23.61 12.41 20.54
C ILE A 79 -22.65 11.25 20.84
N LEU A 80 -21.79 11.41 21.85
CA LEU A 80 -20.91 10.34 22.30
C LEU A 80 -21.76 9.25 22.97
N GLU A 81 -21.79 8.06 22.37
CA GLU A 81 -22.55 6.91 22.88
C GLU A 81 -21.65 5.94 23.65
N SER A 82 -20.41 5.74 23.19
CA SER A 82 -19.46 4.85 23.85
C SER A 82 -18.01 5.32 23.73
N ASP A 83 -17.19 4.91 24.68
CA ASP A 83 -15.74 5.07 24.72
C ASP A 83 -15.14 3.74 25.19
N ASP A 84 -14.73 2.93 24.21
CA ASP A 84 -14.40 1.52 24.39
C ASP A 84 -12.93 1.26 24.07
N LEU A 85 -12.39 0.15 24.57
CA LEU A 85 -11.05 -0.28 24.19
C LEU A 85 -11.09 -1.00 22.85
N TYR A 86 -10.09 -0.78 22.00
CA TYR A 86 -9.95 -1.54 20.75
C TYR A 86 -8.56 -2.14 20.58
N SER A 87 -8.51 -3.20 19.77
CA SER A 87 -7.26 -3.76 19.25
C SER A 87 -7.47 -4.32 17.84
N ILE A 88 -6.39 -4.41 17.09
CA ILE A 88 -6.36 -5.07 15.79
C ILE A 88 -5.54 -6.35 15.93
N SER A 89 -6.13 -7.48 15.58
CA SER A 89 -5.47 -8.78 15.62
C SER A 89 -6.08 -9.69 14.57
N ASN A 90 -5.59 -10.91 14.46
CA ASN A 90 -6.25 -11.96 13.67
C ASN A 90 -7.16 -12.86 14.54
N GLU A 91 -7.49 -12.44 15.76
CA GLU A 91 -8.26 -13.25 16.72
C GLU A 91 -9.33 -12.45 17.47
N CYS A 92 -10.55 -12.98 17.51
CA CYS A 92 -11.67 -12.38 18.23
C CYS A 92 -12.77 -13.40 18.45
N GLY A 93 -13.45 -13.38 19.60
CA GLY A 93 -14.58 -14.24 19.91
C GLY A 93 -14.28 -15.74 19.92
N GLY A 94 -13.01 -16.13 20.07
CA GLY A 94 -12.55 -17.52 19.92
C GLY A 94 -12.35 -17.98 18.47
N GLU A 95 -12.53 -17.08 17.49
CA GLU A 95 -12.15 -17.28 16.09
C GLU A 95 -10.72 -16.78 15.87
N THR A 96 -9.97 -17.48 15.02
CA THR A 96 -8.63 -17.06 14.57
C THR A 96 -8.54 -17.18 13.06
N LEU A 97 -8.21 -16.07 12.38
CA LEU A 97 -8.01 -16.02 10.95
C LEU A 97 -6.59 -16.48 10.60
N SER A 98 -6.48 -17.29 9.54
CA SER A 98 -5.24 -17.99 9.17
C SER A 98 -4.55 -17.42 7.92
N ASN A 99 -5.19 -16.49 7.22
CA ASN A 99 -4.77 -15.92 5.94
C ASN A 99 -4.15 -14.52 6.06
N GLY A 100 -3.91 -14.03 7.27
CA GLY A 100 -3.40 -12.67 7.50
C GLY A 100 -4.48 -11.58 7.49
N ASP A 101 -5.75 -11.97 7.37
CA ASP A 101 -6.88 -11.06 7.57
C ASP A 101 -6.90 -10.54 9.01
N LEU A 102 -7.40 -9.32 9.16
CA LEU A 102 -7.44 -8.61 10.43
C LEU A 102 -8.87 -8.43 10.91
N ILE A 103 -9.03 -8.45 12.22
CA ILE A 103 -10.26 -8.21 12.94
C ILE A 103 -10.02 -7.00 13.86
N LEU A 104 -10.96 -6.07 13.84
CA LEU A 104 -11.10 -5.05 14.85
C LEU A 104 -11.88 -5.66 16.03
N LYS A 105 -11.20 -5.81 17.16
CA LYS A 105 -11.80 -6.19 18.43
C LYS A 105 -12.13 -4.92 19.21
N ILE A 106 -13.35 -4.82 19.73
CA ILE A 106 -13.81 -3.73 20.60
C ILE A 106 -14.29 -4.38 21.91
N ILE A 107 -13.85 -3.84 23.04
CA ILE A 107 -14.24 -4.29 24.38
C ILE A 107 -14.98 -3.14 25.06
N ASP A 108 -16.26 -3.37 25.37
CA ASP A 108 -17.13 -2.40 26.05
C ASP A 108 -16.53 -2.01 27.40
N GLY A 109 -16.41 -0.71 27.65
CA GLY A 109 -15.84 -0.18 28.88
C GLY A 109 -16.67 -0.46 30.15
N ASN A 110 -17.96 -0.77 30.02
CA ASN A 110 -18.89 -0.97 31.12
C ASN A 110 -19.06 -2.44 31.50
N ASP A 111 -19.36 -3.29 30.52
CA ASP A 111 -19.72 -4.70 30.76
C ASP A 111 -18.69 -5.71 30.25
N GLN A 112 -17.60 -5.23 29.62
CA GLN A 112 -16.53 -6.05 29.03
C GLN A 112 -17.03 -6.99 27.92
N SER A 113 -18.19 -6.70 27.32
CA SER A 113 -18.64 -7.40 26.12
C SER A 113 -17.64 -7.19 24.99
N GLU A 114 -17.37 -8.26 24.26
CA GLU A 114 -16.47 -8.26 23.12
C GLU A 114 -17.27 -8.20 21.82
N TYR A 115 -16.93 -7.22 20.96
CA TYR A 115 -17.47 -7.07 19.61
C TYR A 115 -16.35 -7.21 18.59
N CYS A 116 -16.64 -7.94 17.51
CA CYS A 116 -15.66 -8.27 16.48
C CYS A 116 -16.15 -7.77 15.12
N GLU A 117 -15.27 -7.13 14.36
CA GLU A 117 -15.56 -6.69 12.99
C GLU A 117 -14.39 -7.04 12.07
N TYR A 118 -14.65 -7.72 10.96
CA TYR A 118 -13.64 -7.96 9.95
C TYR A 118 -13.20 -6.64 9.33
N ILE A 119 -11.89 -6.43 9.24
CA ILE A 119 -11.30 -5.27 8.57
C ILE A 119 -11.12 -5.64 7.10
N ASN A 120 -11.98 -5.12 6.24
CA ASN A 120 -11.86 -5.34 4.79
C ASN A 120 -10.80 -4.44 4.15
N GLY A 121 -10.44 -3.32 4.80
CA GLY A 121 -9.40 -2.40 4.36
C GLY A 121 -9.33 -1.14 5.22
N ILE A 122 -8.11 -0.60 5.39
CA ILE A 122 -7.83 0.65 6.12
C ILE A 122 -6.98 1.54 5.22
N ASN A 123 -7.56 2.64 4.73
CA ASN A 123 -6.91 3.63 3.89
C ASN A 123 -6.08 3.03 2.74
N GLU A 124 -6.54 1.92 2.15
CA GLU A 124 -5.79 1.23 1.12
C GLU A 124 -5.54 2.19 -0.06
N ASN A 125 -4.29 2.26 -0.52
CA ASN A 125 -3.87 3.15 -1.60
C ASN A 125 -4.21 4.64 -1.36
N ASN A 126 -4.22 5.09 -0.10
CA ASN A 126 -4.61 6.45 0.30
C ASN A 126 -6.05 6.81 -0.07
N SER A 127 -6.96 5.83 -0.04
CA SER A 127 -8.37 6.01 -0.38
C SER A 127 -9.15 6.87 0.63
N ASN A 128 -8.64 7.05 1.84
CA ASN A 128 -9.35 7.60 3.00
C ASN A 128 -10.63 6.82 3.34
N ILE A 129 -10.64 5.52 3.05
CA ILE A 129 -11.77 4.61 3.33
C ILE A 129 -11.37 3.61 4.41
N LEU A 130 -12.27 3.42 5.38
CA LEU A 130 -12.26 2.30 6.31
C LEU A 130 -13.49 1.45 6.02
N SER A 131 -13.29 0.15 5.86
CA SER A 131 -14.36 -0.80 5.54
C SER A 131 -14.39 -1.91 6.56
N LEU A 132 -15.51 -2.06 7.26
CA LEU A 132 -15.69 -2.99 8.37
C LEU A 132 -16.93 -3.86 8.17
N THR A 133 -16.83 -5.16 8.42
CA THR A 133 -17.96 -6.08 8.41
C THR A 133 -18.16 -6.68 9.80
N PRO A 134 -19.21 -6.32 10.55
CA PRO A 134 -19.46 -6.91 11.86
C PRO A 134 -19.61 -8.43 11.77
N VAL A 135 -18.96 -9.16 12.68
CA VAL A 135 -19.06 -10.63 12.73
C VAL A 135 -20.52 -11.04 12.94
N GLY A 136 -20.99 -12.00 12.15
CA GLY A 136 -22.39 -12.43 12.14
C GLY A 136 -23.34 -11.54 11.32
N ARG A 137 -22.85 -10.48 10.68
CA ARG A 137 -23.59 -9.68 9.70
C ARG A 137 -23.01 -9.86 8.30
N MET A 138 -23.86 -9.67 7.29
CA MET A 138 -23.46 -9.74 5.87
C MET A 138 -23.17 -8.35 5.28
N GLU A 139 -23.49 -7.29 6.00
CA GLU A 139 -23.38 -5.92 5.52
C GLU A 139 -22.05 -5.31 5.93
N THR A 140 -21.36 -4.72 4.95
CA THR A 140 -20.14 -3.96 5.15
C THR A 140 -20.47 -2.50 5.39
N ILE A 141 -19.93 -1.93 6.46
CA ILE A 141 -20.05 -0.52 6.81
C ILE A 141 -18.83 0.22 6.26
N ILE A 142 -19.09 1.28 5.50
CA ILE A 142 -18.06 2.13 4.90
C ILE A 142 -17.96 3.43 5.69
N TYR A 143 -16.73 3.82 6.03
CA TYR A 143 -16.41 5.08 6.65
C TYR A 143 -15.39 5.87 5.83
N LEU A 144 -15.53 7.20 5.85
CA LEU A 144 -14.65 8.16 5.21
C LEU A 144 -13.81 8.87 6.27
N LYS A 145 -12.51 8.97 6.05
CA LYS A 145 -11.60 9.67 6.96
C LYS A 145 -11.91 11.16 6.95
N GLN A 146 -12.07 11.75 8.14
CA GLN A 146 -12.18 13.20 8.30
C GLN A 146 -10.83 13.84 7.99
N GLN A 147 -10.81 14.82 7.08
CA GLN A 147 -9.61 15.56 6.68
C GLN A 147 -9.18 16.61 7.71
#